data_AF-A0AAE3VNU8-F1
#
_entry.id   AF-A0AAE3VNU8-F1
#
_cell.length_a   1.000
_cell.length_b   1.000
_cell.length_c   1.000
_cell.angle_alpha   90.00
_cell.angle_beta   90.00
_cell.angle_gamma   90.00
#
_symmetry.space_group_name_H-M   'P 1'
#
loop_
_entity.id
_entity.type
_entity.pdbx_description
1 polymer ?
#
loop_
_entity_poly.entity_id
_entity_poly.type
_entity_poly.pdbx_seq_one_letter_code
_entity_poly.pdbx_strand_id
1 'polypeptide(L)'
;MDDTTPFAPTAAASIAFMIGAPVAHAHLPGAFNRRLAEEGLDAQLVPLDIPDEGLKPLFAALRGLGNCRGLIVTAPHKRAVLALVDEASPRARSLEAVNLVVRGPDGRLVGDNVDGQGFVLGLTRGGFSVAGARAMIFGCGGAGSAIALALAEAGAASLRLADVAAGQADRLARLVSGATGLEVEVGLPESLAPYDLVINATAVGLDGVSMVHPLDSVRPGALVADVLSRPEPTPWLRAALERGCAIRAGSAMAEGQFDLIADRFGWKVALAR
;
A
#
# COMPACT_ATOMS: atom_id res chain seq x y z
N MET A 1 -18.03 -28.48 -1.57
CA MET A 1 -18.06 -27.89 -2.92
C MET A 1 -16.62 -27.82 -3.37
N ASP A 2 -16.34 -28.31 -4.57
CA ASP A 2 -14.98 -28.46 -5.09
C ASP A 2 -14.37 -27.07 -5.34
N ASP A 3 -13.34 -26.72 -4.57
CA ASP A 3 -12.70 -25.39 -4.44
C ASP A 3 -11.76 -25.06 -5.61
N THR A 4 -12.07 -25.58 -6.79
CA THR A 4 -11.15 -25.67 -7.93
C THR A 4 -11.71 -25.14 -9.24
N THR A 5 -12.95 -24.63 -9.26
CA THR A 5 -13.47 -23.98 -10.46
C THR A 5 -13.01 -22.51 -10.44
N PRO A 6 -12.01 -22.10 -11.24
CA PRO A 6 -11.67 -20.69 -11.34
C PRO A 6 -12.92 -19.93 -11.79
N PHE A 7 -13.28 -18.88 -11.05
CA PHE A 7 -14.32 -17.97 -11.47
C PHE A 7 -14.03 -17.50 -12.91
N ALA A 8 -14.89 -17.88 -13.83
CA ALA A 8 -14.77 -17.52 -15.24
C ALA A 8 -15.63 -16.28 -15.48
N PRO A 9 -15.04 -15.13 -15.83
CA PRO A 9 -15.81 -13.92 -16.12
C PRO A 9 -16.73 -14.14 -17.33
N THR A 10 -17.89 -13.50 -17.33
CA THR A 10 -18.77 -13.49 -18.50
C THR A 10 -18.30 -12.48 -19.54
N ALA A 11 -18.93 -12.45 -20.72
CA ALA A 11 -18.68 -11.39 -21.72
C ALA A 11 -19.06 -9.98 -21.22
N ALA A 12 -19.88 -9.88 -20.17
CA ALA A 12 -20.27 -8.62 -19.54
C ALA A 12 -19.31 -8.18 -18.42
N ALA A 13 -18.27 -8.97 -18.11
CA ALA A 13 -17.39 -8.72 -16.99
C ALA A 13 -16.68 -7.37 -17.11
N SER A 14 -16.48 -6.74 -15.96
CA SER A 14 -15.66 -5.54 -15.85
C SER A 14 -14.21 -5.88 -15.53
N ILE A 15 -13.27 -5.21 -16.17
CA ILE A 15 -11.85 -5.57 -16.10
C ILE A 15 -11.06 -4.43 -15.46
N ALA A 16 -10.11 -4.76 -14.60
CA ALA A 16 -9.01 -3.87 -14.25
C ALA A 16 -7.69 -4.56 -14.58
N PHE A 17 -6.63 -3.79 -14.78
CA PHE A 17 -5.30 -4.35 -14.98
C PHE A 17 -4.39 -4.05 -13.80
N MET A 18 -3.43 -4.93 -13.54
CA MET A 18 -2.28 -4.62 -12.69
C MET A 18 -1.05 -4.50 -13.58
N ILE A 19 -0.37 -3.35 -13.57
CA ILE A 19 0.81 -3.13 -14.42
C ILE A 19 2.08 -3.05 -13.57
N GLY A 20 3.17 -3.63 -14.08
CA GLY A 20 4.51 -3.61 -13.51
C GLY A 20 5.54 -4.15 -14.49
N ALA A 21 6.82 -4.14 -14.10
CA ALA A 21 7.90 -4.72 -14.88
C ALA A 21 9.06 -5.19 -13.96
N PRO A 22 9.27 -6.50 -13.75
CA PRO A 22 8.37 -7.59 -14.12
C PRO A 22 7.15 -7.67 -13.19
N VAL A 23 5.99 -8.07 -13.71
CA VAL A 23 4.76 -8.25 -12.90
C VAL A 23 4.63 -9.67 -12.33
N ALA A 24 5.41 -10.64 -12.84
CA ALA A 24 5.28 -12.06 -12.53
C ALA A 24 5.40 -12.42 -11.03
N HIS A 25 6.06 -11.57 -10.24
CA HIS A 25 6.22 -11.76 -8.79
C HIS A 25 5.08 -11.16 -7.96
N ALA A 26 4.11 -10.48 -8.60
CA ALA A 26 2.99 -9.88 -7.90
C ALA A 26 2.00 -10.94 -7.38
N HIS A 27 1.78 -10.94 -6.07
CA HIS A 27 0.80 -11.83 -5.42
C HIS A 27 -0.62 -11.25 -5.41
N LEU A 28 -0.75 -9.93 -5.54
CA LEU A 28 -2.02 -9.21 -5.47
C LEU A 28 -3.08 -9.76 -6.44
N PRO A 29 -2.79 -10.07 -7.73
CA PRO A 29 -3.83 -10.51 -8.66
C PRO A 29 -4.58 -11.77 -8.22
N GLY A 30 -3.88 -12.76 -7.67
CA GLY A 30 -4.49 -14.01 -7.22
C GLY A 30 -5.42 -13.81 -6.02
N ALA A 31 -4.99 -13.06 -5.02
CA ALA A 31 -5.82 -12.74 -3.84
C ALA A 31 -7.01 -11.84 -4.22
N PHE A 32 -6.78 -10.85 -5.08
CA PHE A 32 -7.82 -9.92 -5.52
C PHE A 32 -8.93 -10.64 -6.30
N ASN A 33 -8.58 -11.47 -7.29
CA ASN A 33 -9.56 -12.22 -8.07
C ASN A 33 -10.34 -13.24 -7.25
N ARG A 34 -9.69 -13.88 -6.27
CA ARG A 34 -10.39 -14.77 -5.33
C ARG A 34 -11.47 -14.01 -4.57
N ARG A 35 -11.12 -12.84 -4.03
CA ARG A 35 -12.08 -12.02 -3.27
C ARG A 35 -13.20 -11.45 -4.16
N LEU A 36 -12.92 -11.08 -5.41
CA LEU A 36 -13.97 -10.73 -6.38
C LEU A 36 -14.96 -11.88 -6.60
N ALA A 37 -14.46 -13.11 -6.70
CA ALA A 37 -15.30 -14.30 -6.85
C ALA A 37 -16.12 -14.61 -5.59
N GLU A 38 -15.53 -14.50 -4.40
CA GLU A 38 -16.22 -14.66 -3.11
C GLU A 38 -17.37 -13.66 -2.93
N GLU A 39 -17.18 -12.43 -3.44
CA GLU A 39 -18.19 -11.36 -3.46
C GLU A 39 -19.22 -11.52 -4.60
N GLY A 40 -19.08 -12.54 -5.46
CA GLY A 40 -19.98 -12.79 -6.59
C GLY A 40 -19.92 -11.73 -7.69
N LEU A 41 -18.80 -11.01 -7.81
CA LEU A 41 -18.62 -9.93 -8.77
C LEU A 41 -18.15 -10.46 -10.12
N ASP A 42 -18.86 -10.12 -11.20
CA ASP A 42 -18.42 -10.38 -12.58
C ASP A 42 -17.31 -9.39 -12.98
N ALA A 43 -16.14 -9.62 -12.40
CA ALA A 43 -14.98 -8.76 -12.52
C ALA A 43 -13.67 -9.55 -12.50
N GLN A 44 -12.64 -9.00 -13.15
CA GLN A 44 -11.31 -9.60 -13.16
C GLN A 44 -10.20 -8.55 -13.11
N LEU A 45 -9.19 -8.80 -12.29
CA LEU A 45 -7.90 -8.11 -12.28
C LEU A 45 -6.88 -8.92 -13.08
N VAL A 46 -6.39 -8.36 -14.19
CA VAL A 46 -5.46 -9.03 -15.10
C VAL A 46 -4.06 -8.40 -15.00
N PRO A 47 -3.01 -9.17 -14.63
CA PRO A 47 -1.65 -8.64 -14.62
C PRO A 47 -1.11 -8.46 -16.04
N LEU A 48 -0.47 -7.32 -16.30
CA LEU A 48 0.22 -7.02 -17.56
C LEU A 48 1.67 -6.66 -17.25
N ASP A 49 2.60 -7.35 -17.90
CA ASP A 49 4.01 -6.98 -17.89
C ASP A 49 4.23 -5.93 -18.97
N ILE A 50 4.47 -4.68 -18.55
CA ILE A 50 4.52 -3.52 -19.44
C ILE A 50 5.87 -2.86 -19.26
N PRO A 51 6.75 -2.82 -20.29
CA PRO A 51 7.98 -2.05 -20.21
C PRO A 51 7.67 -0.54 -20.28
N ASP A 52 8.64 0.31 -19.93
CA ASP A 52 8.47 1.77 -19.85
C ASP A 52 7.92 2.38 -21.15
N GLU A 53 8.40 1.92 -22.30
CA GLU A 53 7.93 2.34 -23.63
C GLU A 53 6.47 1.98 -23.91
N GLY A 54 5.94 0.95 -23.24
CA GLY A 54 4.56 0.48 -23.36
C GLY A 54 3.54 1.31 -22.58
N LEU A 55 3.98 2.13 -21.62
CA LEU A 55 3.09 2.91 -20.75
C LEU A 55 2.24 3.91 -21.53
N LYS A 56 2.85 4.71 -22.41
CA LYS A 56 2.11 5.73 -23.18
C LYS A 56 1.05 5.10 -24.10
N PRO A 57 1.38 4.09 -24.94
CA PRO A 57 0.37 3.38 -25.74
C PRO A 57 -0.74 2.77 -24.90
N LEU A 58 -0.41 2.13 -23.76
CA LEU A 58 -1.40 1.53 -22.88
C LEU A 58 -2.38 2.56 -22.34
N PHE A 59 -1.89 3.69 -21.83
CA PHE A 59 -2.75 4.75 -21.29
C PHE A 59 -3.63 5.37 -22.38
N ALA A 60 -3.12 5.52 -23.60
CA ALA A 60 -3.94 5.96 -24.73
C ALA A 60 -5.09 4.97 -25.04
N ALA A 61 -4.78 3.67 -25.09
CA ALA A 61 -5.79 2.62 -25.32
C ALA A 61 -6.82 2.53 -24.18
N LEU A 62 -6.36 2.65 -22.92
CA LEU A 62 -7.19 2.54 -21.72
C LEU A 62 -8.42 3.46 -21.77
N ARG A 63 -8.25 4.68 -22.30
CA ARG A 63 -9.33 5.67 -22.43
C ARG A 63 -10.54 5.12 -23.23
N GLY A 64 -10.30 4.27 -24.22
CA GLY A 64 -11.33 3.66 -25.07
C GLY A 64 -11.89 2.31 -24.59
N LEU A 65 -11.35 1.71 -23.53
CA LEU A 65 -11.79 0.39 -23.05
C LEU A 65 -13.08 0.49 -22.23
N GLY A 66 -14.22 0.29 -22.88
CA GLY A 66 -15.55 0.55 -22.31
C GLY A 66 -15.91 -0.26 -21.06
N ASN A 67 -15.41 -1.50 -20.91
CA ASN A 67 -15.63 -2.33 -19.72
C ASN A 67 -14.43 -2.30 -18.74
N CYS A 68 -13.43 -1.46 -18.98
CA CYS A 68 -12.29 -1.33 -18.08
C CYS A 68 -12.56 -0.29 -16.98
N ARG A 69 -12.25 -0.65 -15.73
CA ARG A 69 -12.38 0.23 -14.56
C ARG A 69 -11.11 1.03 -14.27
N GLY A 70 -9.96 0.55 -14.72
CA GLY A 70 -8.68 1.24 -14.53
C GLY A 70 -7.51 0.31 -14.29
N LEU A 71 -6.48 0.82 -13.60
CA LEU A 71 -5.21 0.15 -13.36
C LEU A 71 -4.84 0.18 -11.87
N ILE A 72 -4.28 -0.93 -11.38
CA ILE A 72 -3.39 -0.95 -10.22
C ILE A 72 -1.97 -0.86 -10.76
N VAL A 73 -1.17 0.06 -10.23
CA VAL A 73 0.18 0.33 -10.71
C VAL A 73 1.19 -0.09 -9.64
N THR A 74 2.09 -1.01 -9.97
CA THR A 74 3.20 -1.40 -9.10
C THR A 74 4.55 -0.88 -9.61
N ALA A 75 5.63 -1.22 -8.92
CA ALA A 75 6.97 -0.88 -9.35
C ALA A 75 7.28 -1.41 -10.77
N PRO A 76 8.07 -0.68 -11.57
CA PRO A 76 8.67 0.64 -11.29
C PRO A 76 7.78 1.84 -11.67
N HIS A 77 6.56 1.59 -12.13
CA HIS A 77 5.76 2.56 -12.91
C HIS A 77 5.08 3.67 -12.11
N LYS A 78 4.97 3.53 -10.78
CA LYS A 78 4.17 4.44 -9.93
C LYS A 78 4.50 5.93 -10.14
N ARG A 79 5.76 6.28 -10.41
CA ARG A 79 6.18 7.67 -10.68
C ARG A 79 5.86 8.09 -12.11
N ALA A 80 6.16 7.23 -13.09
CA ALA A 80 6.02 7.54 -14.52
C ALA A 80 4.56 7.81 -14.92
N VAL A 81 3.62 7.08 -14.34
CA VAL A 81 2.19 7.19 -14.69
C VAL A 81 1.54 8.50 -14.24
N LEU A 82 2.16 9.25 -13.31
CA LEU A 82 1.64 10.54 -12.86
C LEU A 82 1.52 11.55 -14.02
N ALA A 83 2.42 11.47 -15.01
CA ALA A 83 2.38 12.31 -16.20
C ALA A 83 1.39 11.81 -17.27
N LEU A 84 0.76 10.65 -17.08
CA LEU A 84 -0.11 9.99 -18.06
C LEU A 84 -1.60 10.04 -17.69
N VAL A 85 -1.91 10.40 -16.44
CA VAL A 85 -3.27 10.64 -15.94
C VAL A 85 -3.72 12.07 -16.24
N ASP A 86 -5.02 12.28 -16.38
CA ASP A 86 -5.60 13.59 -16.67
C ASP A 86 -5.77 14.40 -15.38
N GLU A 87 -6.05 13.73 -14.27
CA GLU A 87 -6.10 14.31 -12.92
C GLU A 87 -5.37 13.39 -11.94
N ALA A 88 -4.81 13.97 -10.88
CA ALA A 88 -4.22 13.23 -9.78
C ALA A 88 -4.68 13.83 -8.44
N SER A 89 -4.96 12.97 -7.48
CA SER A 89 -5.32 13.38 -6.12
C SER A 89 -4.21 14.20 -5.44
N PRO A 90 -4.52 15.03 -4.43
CA PRO A 90 -3.51 15.78 -3.69
C PRO A 90 -2.40 14.87 -3.13
N ARG A 91 -2.77 13.73 -2.53
CA ARG A 91 -1.82 12.74 -2.00
C ARG A 91 -0.90 12.18 -3.09
N ALA A 92 -1.43 11.82 -4.26
CA ALA A 92 -0.62 11.27 -5.35
C ALA A 92 0.36 12.30 -5.92
N ARG A 93 -0.05 13.58 -5.98
CA ARG A 93 0.84 14.69 -6.36
C ARG A 93 1.92 14.92 -5.33
N SER A 94 1.58 15.00 -4.05
CA SER A 94 2.56 15.18 -2.97
C SER A 94 3.58 14.05 -2.95
N LEU A 95 3.15 12.80 -3.12
CA LEU A 95 4.02 11.62 -3.14
C LEU A 95 4.78 11.42 -4.47
N GLU A 96 4.45 12.19 -5.52
CA GLU A 96 4.92 12.00 -6.89
C GLU A 96 4.72 10.55 -7.38
N ALA A 97 3.64 9.90 -6.94
CA ALA A 97 3.43 8.47 -7.17
C ALA A 97 1.94 8.13 -7.19
N VAL A 98 1.53 7.36 -8.20
CA VAL A 98 0.17 6.86 -8.40
C VAL A 98 0.23 5.33 -8.40
N ASN A 99 -0.53 4.69 -7.51
CA ASN A 99 -0.65 3.21 -7.47
C ASN A 99 -2.05 2.74 -7.94
N LEU A 100 -2.97 3.66 -8.20
CA LEU A 100 -4.32 3.40 -8.65
C LEU A 100 -4.71 4.43 -9.71
N VAL A 101 -5.18 3.97 -10.86
CA VAL A 101 -5.76 4.80 -11.91
C VAL A 101 -7.19 4.36 -12.09
N VAL A 102 -8.15 5.27 -11.97
CA VAL A 102 -9.57 5.02 -12.24
C VAL A 102 -9.93 5.62 -13.59
N ARG A 103 -10.62 4.83 -14.41
CA ARG A 103 -11.18 5.29 -15.68
C ARG A 103 -12.61 5.80 -15.45
N GLY A 104 -12.84 7.08 -15.71
CA GLY A 104 -14.15 7.70 -15.70
C GLY A 104 -15.04 7.22 -16.87
N PRO A 105 -16.37 7.43 -16.79
CA PRO A 105 -17.29 7.06 -17.87
C PRO A 105 -16.98 7.72 -19.22
N ASP A 106 -16.39 8.91 -19.20
CA ASP A 106 -15.94 9.69 -20.36
C ASP A 106 -14.54 9.29 -20.86
N GLY A 107 -13.92 8.29 -20.23
CA GLY A 107 -12.58 7.82 -20.54
C GLY A 107 -11.46 8.61 -19.86
N ARG A 108 -11.76 9.65 -19.06
CA ARG A 108 -10.74 10.39 -18.30
C ARG A 108 -10.08 9.49 -17.26
N LEU A 109 -8.78 9.66 -17.05
CA LEU A 109 -7.98 8.87 -16.13
C LEU A 109 -7.63 9.69 -14.90
N VAL A 110 -8.07 9.22 -13.73
CA VAL A 110 -7.81 9.85 -12.43
C VAL A 110 -6.83 8.98 -11.64
N GLY A 111 -5.67 9.52 -11.32
CA GLY A 111 -4.64 8.87 -10.52
C GLY A 111 -4.80 9.14 -9.02
N ASP A 112 -4.60 8.10 -8.22
CA ASP A 112 -4.55 8.18 -6.76
C ASP A 112 -3.41 7.31 -6.19
N ASN A 113 -3.09 7.53 -4.91
CA ASN A 113 -2.18 6.69 -4.14
C ASN A 113 -2.86 6.16 -2.88
N VAL A 114 -3.27 4.90 -2.91
CA VAL A 114 -3.99 4.23 -1.83
C VAL A 114 -3.10 3.32 -0.97
N ASP A 115 -1.78 3.33 -1.15
CA ASP A 115 -0.86 2.52 -0.32
C ASP A 115 -1.00 2.87 1.16
N GLY A 116 -0.84 4.16 1.51
CA GLY A 116 -0.93 4.61 2.89
C GLY A 116 -2.31 4.42 3.51
N GLN A 117 -3.36 4.71 2.73
CA GLN A 117 -4.75 4.52 3.19
C GLN A 117 -5.07 3.05 3.45
N GLY A 118 -4.62 2.16 2.56
CA GLY A 118 -4.78 0.71 2.73
C GLY A 118 -4.04 0.20 3.97
N PHE A 119 -2.84 0.73 4.25
CA PHE A 119 -2.11 0.42 5.48
C PHE A 119 -2.89 0.84 6.73
N VAL A 120 -3.35 2.11 6.80
CA VAL A 120 -4.15 2.62 7.93
C VAL A 120 -5.44 1.82 8.13
N LEU A 121 -6.13 1.46 7.04
CA LEU A 121 -7.33 0.63 7.13
C LEU A 121 -7.02 -0.79 7.65
N GLY A 122 -5.91 -1.38 7.20
CA GLY A 122 -5.42 -2.67 7.70
C GLY A 122 -5.09 -2.64 9.20
N LEU A 123 -4.50 -1.54 9.70
CA LEU A 123 -4.29 -1.34 11.13
C LEU A 123 -5.62 -1.24 11.89
N THR A 124 -6.55 -0.44 11.38
CA THR A 124 -7.83 -0.15 12.03
C THR A 124 -8.68 -1.40 12.17
N ARG A 125 -8.79 -2.22 11.11
CA ARG A 125 -9.46 -3.54 11.16
C ARG A 125 -8.76 -4.52 12.09
N GLY A 126 -7.46 -4.34 12.22
CA GLY A 126 -6.64 -5.03 13.20
C GLY A 126 -6.86 -4.60 14.65
N GLY A 127 -7.78 -3.67 14.92
CA GLY A 127 -8.09 -3.16 16.26
C GLY A 127 -7.15 -2.05 16.73
N PHE A 128 -6.28 -1.50 15.86
CA PHE A 128 -5.34 -0.45 16.22
C PHE A 128 -5.85 0.94 15.80
N SER A 129 -5.93 1.87 16.75
CA SER A 129 -6.27 3.28 16.47
C SER A 129 -5.00 4.08 16.15
N VAL A 130 -4.93 4.68 14.96
CA VAL A 130 -3.84 5.58 14.58
C VAL A 130 -3.95 6.94 15.27
N ALA A 131 -5.18 7.42 15.52
CA ALA A 131 -5.41 8.70 16.15
C ALA A 131 -4.77 8.73 17.55
N GLY A 132 -3.88 9.69 17.79
CA GLY A 132 -3.13 9.85 19.03
C GLY A 132 -1.91 8.94 19.17
N ALA A 133 -1.63 8.05 18.20
CA ALA A 133 -0.49 7.13 18.27
C ALA A 133 0.83 7.81 17.88
N ARG A 134 1.91 7.39 18.55
CA ARG A 134 3.30 7.74 18.24
C ARG A 134 3.90 6.64 17.38
N ALA A 135 4.30 6.96 16.15
CA ALA A 135 4.80 5.97 15.22
C ALA A 135 6.28 6.18 14.84
N MET A 136 7.00 5.07 14.71
CA MET A 136 8.35 5.00 14.17
C MET A 136 8.32 4.27 12.83
N ILE A 137 8.88 4.86 11.78
CA ILE A 137 8.94 4.25 10.44
C ILE A 137 10.38 4.09 10.01
N PHE A 138 10.77 2.84 9.72
CA PHE A 138 12.00 2.51 9.03
C PHE A 138 11.73 2.38 7.53
N GLY A 139 12.40 3.19 6.71
CA GLY A 139 12.21 3.26 5.28
C GLY A 139 11.32 4.44 4.86
N CYS A 140 11.89 5.33 4.05
CA CYS A 140 11.27 6.52 3.48
C CYS A 140 11.13 6.41 1.96
N GLY A 141 11.11 5.18 1.43
CA GLY A 141 10.79 4.89 0.03
C GLY A 141 9.31 5.10 -0.30
N GLY A 142 8.83 4.51 -1.40
CA GLY A 142 7.45 4.70 -1.87
C GLY A 142 6.37 4.29 -0.84
N ALA A 143 6.50 3.11 -0.24
CA ALA A 143 5.57 2.63 0.78
C ALA A 143 5.67 3.49 2.06
N GLY A 144 6.88 3.71 2.56
CA GLY A 144 7.12 4.53 3.75
C GLY A 144 6.60 5.96 3.62
N SER A 145 6.77 6.58 2.44
CA SER A 145 6.24 7.91 2.14
C SER A 145 4.71 7.95 2.19
N ALA A 146 4.05 6.98 1.56
CA ALA A 146 2.60 6.89 1.57
C ALA A 146 2.04 6.62 2.98
N ILE A 147 2.69 5.73 3.73
CA ILE A 147 2.32 5.39 5.11
C ILE A 147 2.51 6.59 6.03
N ALA A 148 3.65 7.29 5.98
CA ALA A 148 3.92 8.46 6.81
C ALA A 148 2.86 9.56 6.59
N LEU A 149 2.55 9.87 5.34
CA LEU A 149 1.50 10.84 5.01
C LEU A 149 0.13 10.39 5.53
N ALA A 150 -0.25 9.12 5.31
CA ALA A 150 -1.55 8.61 5.75
C ALA A 150 -1.68 8.54 7.28
N LEU A 151 -0.62 8.22 8.02
CA LEU A 151 -0.64 8.23 9.48
C LEU A 151 -0.83 9.64 10.03
N ALA A 152 -0.15 10.63 9.43
CA ALA A 152 -0.33 12.03 9.79
C ALA A 152 -1.76 12.52 9.49
N GLU A 153 -2.30 12.21 8.30
CA GLU A 153 -3.70 12.51 7.93
C GLU A 153 -4.71 11.82 8.87
N ALA A 154 -4.38 10.64 9.39
CA ALA A 154 -5.21 9.88 10.33
C ALA A 154 -5.06 10.33 11.80
N GLY A 155 -4.28 11.38 12.06
CA GLY A 155 -4.17 12.00 13.39
C GLY A 155 -3.16 11.34 14.33
N ALA A 156 -2.09 10.73 13.80
CA ALA A 156 -0.96 10.31 14.63
C ALA A 156 -0.43 11.50 15.47
N ALA A 157 -0.09 11.24 16.73
CA ALA A 157 0.41 12.27 17.65
C ALA A 157 1.85 12.70 17.34
N SER A 158 2.68 11.77 16.85
CA SER A 158 4.05 12.06 16.45
C SER A 158 4.55 11.01 15.45
N LEU A 159 5.38 11.44 14.50
CA LEU A 159 6.10 10.52 13.62
C LEU A 159 7.61 10.71 13.78
N ARG A 160 8.34 9.59 13.81
CA ARG A 160 9.79 9.57 13.59
C ARG A 160 10.12 8.71 12.37
N LEU A 161 11.01 9.21 11.53
CA LEU A 161 11.42 8.57 10.28
C LEU A 161 12.91 8.24 10.29
N ALA A 162 13.28 7.03 9.88
CA ALA A 162 14.66 6.65 9.60
C ALA A 162 14.79 6.04 8.21
N ASP A 163 15.85 6.42 7.51
CA ASP A 163 16.27 5.78 6.26
C ASP A 163 17.80 5.76 6.21
N VAL A 164 18.35 4.73 5.58
CA VAL A 164 19.80 4.60 5.36
C VAL A 164 20.28 5.50 4.21
N ALA A 165 19.39 5.85 3.29
CA ALA A 165 19.67 6.77 2.21
C ALA A 165 19.64 8.21 2.72
N ALA A 166 20.80 8.87 2.68
CA ALA A 166 20.99 10.22 3.18
C ALA A 166 19.95 11.20 2.60
N GLY A 167 19.33 11.99 3.48
CA GLY A 167 18.36 13.03 3.11
C GLY A 167 16.95 12.54 2.75
N GLN A 168 16.70 11.23 2.63
CA GLN A 168 15.36 10.72 2.34
C GLN A 168 14.39 10.94 3.51
N ALA A 169 14.82 10.68 4.74
CA ALA A 169 14.03 10.96 5.94
C ALA A 169 13.72 12.45 6.07
N ASP A 170 14.72 13.33 5.88
CA ASP A 170 14.53 14.78 5.91
C ASP A 170 13.56 15.30 4.84
N ARG A 171 13.66 14.76 3.61
CA ARG A 171 12.74 15.11 2.52
C ARG A 171 11.32 14.70 2.86
N LEU A 172 11.13 13.48 3.36
CA LEU A 172 9.81 12.98 3.71
C LEU A 172 9.23 13.73 4.92
N ALA A 173 10.03 14.03 5.94
CA ALA A 173 9.61 14.83 7.09
C ALA A 173 9.06 16.19 6.66
N ARG A 174 9.79 16.93 5.81
CA ARG A 174 9.31 18.22 5.27
C ARG A 174 8.02 18.09 4.48
N LEU A 175 7.89 17.04 3.67
CA LEU A 175 6.66 16.79 2.89
C LEU A 175 5.48 16.57 3.83
N VAL A 176 5.62 15.69 4.82
CA VAL A 176 4.53 15.36 5.76
C VAL A 176 4.17 16.56 6.63
N SER A 177 5.16 17.27 7.18
CA SER A 177 4.92 18.49 7.95
C SER A 177 4.26 19.58 7.12
N GLY A 178 4.68 19.80 5.87
CA GLY A 178 4.07 20.77 4.98
C GLY A 178 2.63 20.42 4.59
N ALA A 179 2.32 19.14 4.44
CA ALA A 179 0.99 18.68 4.03
C ALA A 179 -0.02 18.62 5.18
N THR A 180 0.44 18.37 6.41
CA THR A 180 -0.45 18.04 7.54
C THR A 180 -0.28 18.94 8.76
N GLY A 181 0.81 19.70 8.86
CA GLY A 181 1.17 20.47 10.04
C GLY A 181 1.78 19.65 11.18
N LEU A 182 1.88 18.33 11.05
CA LEU A 182 2.52 17.47 12.06
C LEU A 182 4.04 17.63 12.01
N GLU A 183 4.66 17.95 13.14
CA GLU A 183 6.13 17.91 13.24
C GLU A 183 6.62 16.46 13.18
N VAL A 184 7.62 16.23 12.32
CA VAL A 184 8.17 14.89 12.06
C VAL A 184 9.65 14.88 12.41
N GLU A 185 10.02 13.99 13.33
CA GLU A 185 11.41 13.78 13.72
C GLU A 185 12.12 12.86 12.73
N VAL A 186 13.44 13.04 12.61
CA VAL A 186 14.27 12.21 11.71
C VAL A 186 15.44 11.59 12.45
N GLY A 187 15.86 10.41 11.98
CA GLY A 187 16.99 9.67 12.51
C GLY A 187 16.58 8.44 13.32
N LEU A 188 17.57 7.61 13.65
CA LEU A 188 17.35 6.44 14.48
C LEU A 188 16.94 6.86 15.91
N PRO A 189 15.97 6.18 16.53
CA PRO A 189 15.65 6.42 17.94
C PRO A 189 16.69 5.77 18.84
N GLU A 190 16.96 6.38 19.99
CA GLU A 190 17.75 5.74 21.05
C GLU A 190 17.00 4.56 21.70
N SER A 191 15.67 4.60 21.67
CA SER A 191 14.78 3.59 22.25
C SER A 191 13.46 3.54 21.50
N LEU A 192 12.90 2.33 21.33
CA LEU A 192 11.57 2.10 20.78
C LEU A 192 10.45 2.22 21.81
N ALA A 193 10.77 2.31 23.10
CA ALA A 193 9.78 2.37 24.19
C ALA A 193 8.70 3.46 24.04
N PRO A 194 9.00 4.66 23.48
CA PRO A 194 8.00 5.72 23.33
C PRO A 194 6.93 5.45 22.25
N TYR A 195 7.14 4.49 21.34
CA TYR A 195 6.28 4.31 20.18
C TYR A 195 5.19 3.27 20.42
N ASP A 196 3.98 3.60 19.98
CA ASP A 196 2.83 2.69 20.00
C ASP A 196 2.81 1.80 18.75
N LEU A 197 3.39 2.30 17.65
CA LEU A 197 3.45 1.67 16.34
C LEU A 197 4.87 1.75 15.78
N VAL A 198 5.46 0.61 15.44
CA VAL A 198 6.81 0.53 14.86
C VAL A 198 6.72 -0.19 13.52
N ILE A 199 7.16 0.45 12.44
CA ILE A 199 6.85 0.02 11.07
C ILE A 199 8.14 -0.23 10.29
N ASN A 200 8.24 -1.42 9.69
CA ASN A 200 9.19 -1.71 8.61
C ASN A 200 8.51 -1.39 7.28
N ALA A 201 8.96 -0.32 6.61
CA ALA A 201 8.57 0.06 5.27
C ALA A 201 9.72 -0.11 4.25
N THR A 202 10.69 -0.99 4.57
CA THR A 202 11.84 -1.33 3.73
C THR A 202 11.68 -2.71 3.07
N ALA A 203 12.68 -3.10 2.27
CA ALA A 203 12.83 -4.46 1.74
C ALA A 203 13.56 -5.41 2.71
N VAL A 204 14.05 -4.93 3.86
CA VAL A 204 14.79 -5.76 4.83
C VAL A 204 13.83 -6.79 5.44
N GLY A 205 14.25 -8.05 5.43
CA GLY A 205 13.44 -9.20 5.85
C GLY A 205 12.92 -10.06 4.69
N LEU A 206 13.00 -9.58 3.44
CA LEU A 206 12.68 -10.39 2.24
C LEU A 206 13.58 -11.62 2.09
N ASP A 207 14.82 -11.55 2.59
CA ASP A 207 15.78 -12.66 2.61
C ASP A 207 15.39 -13.76 3.63
N GLY A 208 14.38 -13.52 4.47
CA GLY A 208 13.96 -14.42 5.52
C GLY A 208 14.92 -14.53 6.69
N VAL A 209 15.90 -13.63 6.79
CA VAL A 209 16.92 -13.64 7.86
C VAL A 209 17.05 -12.27 8.54
N SER A 210 17.09 -11.19 7.76
CA SER A 210 17.43 -9.86 8.26
C SER A 210 16.29 -9.20 9.04
N MET A 211 16.67 -8.39 10.03
CA MET A 211 15.76 -7.51 10.77
C MET A 211 16.13 -6.05 10.51
N VAL A 212 15.13 -5.19 10.31
CA VAL A 212 15.36 -3.77 10.00
C VAL A 212 15.96 -3.01 11.19
N HIS A 213 15.64 -3.42 12.43
CA HIS A 213 16.13 -2.79 13.65
C HIS A 213 16.02 -3.76 14.85
N PRO A 214 16.91 -3.70 15.86
CA PRO A 214 16.73 -4.44 17.11
C PRO A 214 15.45 -4.03 17.83
N LEU A 215 14.78 -4.99 18.49
CA LEU A 215 13.53 -4.76 19.20
C LEU A 215 13.70 -4.74 20.72
N ASP A 216 14.92 -4.67 21.24
CA ASP A 216 15.20 -4.86 22.67
C ASP A 216 14.54 -3.83 23.58
N SER A 217 14.30 -2.63 23.06
CA SER A 217 13.64 -1.53 23.78
C SER A 217 12.15 -1.38 23.46
N VAL A 218 11.58 -2.23 22.59
CA VAL A 218 10.15 -2.16 22.28
C VAL A 218 9.36 -2.59 23.51
N ARG A 219 8.30 -1.84 23.82
CA ARG A 219 7.43 -2.19 24.94
C ARG A 219 6.49 -3.34 24.56
N PRO A 220 6.20 -4.28 25.47
CA PRO A 220 5.12 -5.24 25.27
C PRO A 220 3.80 -4.52 24.97
N GLY A 221 2.99 -5.09 24.08
CA GLY A 221 1.73 -4.50 23.64
C GLY A 221 1.83 -3.36 22.61
N ALA A 222 3.04 -2.90 22.23
CA ALA A 222 3.18 -2.09 21.01
C ALA A 222 2.81 -2.91 19.76
N LEU A 223 2.38 -2.23 18.71
CA LEU A 223 2.15 -2.85 17.41
C LEU A 223 3.41 -2.74 16.54
N VAL A 224 3.94 -3.88 16.13
CA VAL A 224 5.03 -3.96 15.14
C VAL A 224 4.43 -4.36 13.79
N ALA A 225 4.60 -3.52 12.78
CA ALA A 225 4.00 -3.72 11.47
C ALA A 225 5.05 -3.79 10.36
N ASP A 226 4.78 -4.58 9.33
CA ASP A 226 5.66 -4.76 8.18
C ASP A 226 4.87 -4.54 6.88
N VAL A 227 5.49 -3.91 5.88
CA VAL A 227 4.91 -3.80 4.52
C VAL A 227 5.13 -5.08 3.72
N LEU A 228 6.05 -5.94 4.15
CA LEU A 228 6.31 -7.21 3.52
C LEU A 228 5.20 -8.20 3.86
N SER A 229 4.62 -8.80 2.82
CA SER A 229 3.65 -9.88 2.95
C SER A 229 4.29 -11.26 2.90
N ARG A 230 5.59 -11.35 2.58
CA ARG A 230 6.36 -12.60 2.55
C ARG A 230 7.83 -12.35 2.94
N PRO A 231 8.45 -13.25 3.71
CA PRO A 231 7.82 -14.35 4.44
C PRO A 231 6.84 -13.86 5.51
N GLU A 232 5.87 -14.69 5.90
CA GLU A 232 4.82 -14.30 6.86
C GLU A 232 4.78 -15.31 8.03
N PRO A 233 5.11 -14.89 9.28
CA PRO A 233 5.68 -13.58 9.65
C PRO A 233 7.13 -13.42 9.17
N THR A 234 7.56 -12.17 8.92
CA THR A 234 8.98 -11.84 8.70
C THR A 234 9.81 -12.14 9.96
N PRO A 235 11.15 -12.29 9.86
CA PRO A 235 11.99 -12.48 11.04
C PRO A 235 11.78 -11.40 12.10
N TRP A 236 11.58 -10.16 11.66
CA TRP A 236 11.34 -9.02 12.54
C TRP A 236 9.99 -9.11 13.28
N LEU A 237 8.91 -9.48 12.57
CA LEU A 237 7.62 -9.72 13.19
C LEU A 237 7.65 -10.93 14.14
N ARG A 238 8.41 -11.98 13.83
CA ARG A 238 8.60 -13.13 14.74
C ARG A 238 9.30 -12.70 16.03
N ALA A 239 10.37 -11.92 15.94
CA ALA A 239 11.08 -11.38 17.10
C ALA A 239 10.21 -10.41 17.94
N ALA A 240 9.24 -9.74 17.31
CA ALA A 240 8.25 -8.91 18.00
C ALA A 240 7.26 -9.74 18.81
N LEU A 241 6.75 -10.85 18.25
CA LEU A 241 5.88 -11.78 18.98
C LEU A 241 6.56 -12.35 20.23
N GLU A 242 7.83 -12.74 20.12
CA GLU A 242 8.63 -13.24 21.25
C GLU A 242 8.80 -12.21 22.38
N ARG A 243 8.63 -10.91 22.07
CA ARG A 243 8.67 -9.79 23.02
C ARG A 243 7.29 -9.37 23.53
N GLY A 244 6.23 -10.11 23.19
CA GLY A 244 4.86 -9.79 23.60
C GLY A 244 4.25 -8.58 22.88
N CYS A 245 4.73 -8.27 21.67
CA CYS A 245 4.10 -7.26 20.81
C CYS A 245 2.91 -7.85 20.05
N ALA A 246 1.96 -6.99 19.70
CA ALA A 246 1.05 -7.28 18.61
C ALA A 246 1.79 -7.12 17.27
N ILE A 247 1.38 -7.86 16.24
CA ILE A 247 1.99 -7.75 14.91
C ILE A 247 0.96 -7.48 13.81
N ARG A 248 1.42 -6.85 12.72
CA ARG A 248 0.65 -6.71 11.49
C ARG A 248 1.54 -6.93 10.26
N ALA A 249 1.25 -7.96 9.49
CA ALA A 249 1.97 -8.24 8.24
C ALA A 249 1.43 -7.39 7.08
N GLY A 250 2.20 -7.34 5.98
CA GLY A 250 1.84 -6.57 4.78
C GLY A 250 0.58 -7.06 4.07
N SER A 251 0.14 -8.29 4.36
CA SER A 251 -1.16 -8.84 3.94
C SER A 251 -2.32 -7.93 4.35
N ALA A 252 -2.29 -7.36 5.55
CA ALA A 252 -3.34 -6.46 6.02
C ALA A 252 -3.38 -5.12 5.25
N MET A 253 -2.23 -4.64 4.79
CA MET A 253 -2.19 -3.48 3.88
C MET A 253 -2.86 -3.84 2.55
N ALA A 254 -2.55 -4.99 1.97
CA ALA A 254 -3.17 -5.45 0.73
C ALA A 254 -4.69 -5.64 0.86
N GLU A 255 -5.16 -6.17 1.99
CA GLU A 255 -6.59 -6.30 2.31
C GLU A 255 -7.28 -4.94 2.45
N GLY A 256 -6.64 -3.98 3.11
CA GLY A 256 -7.15 -2.60 3.20
C GLY A 256 -7.20 -1.92 1.83
N GLN A 257 -6.20 -2.17 0.97
CA GLN A 257 -6.20 -1.66 -0.40
C GLN A 257 -7.33 -2.26 -1.24
N PHE A 258 -7.65 -3.55 -1.09
CA PHE A 258 -8.71 -4.19 -1.86
C PHE A 258 -10.02 -3.41 -1.78
N ASP A 259 -10.47 -3.05 -0.58
CA ASP A 259 -11.76 -2.38 -0.41
C ASP A 259 -11.77 -0.97 -1.00
N LEU A 260 -10.67 -0.24 -0.82
CA LEU A 260 -10.51 1.09 -1.41
C LEU A 260 -10.52 1.00 -2.94
N ILE A 261 -9.82 0.02 -3.51
CA ILE A 261 -9.73 -0.17 -4.96
C ILE A 261 -11.08 -0.64 -5.53
N ALA A 262 -11.74 -1.59 -4.87
CA ALA A 262 -13.06 -2.08 -5.27
C ALA A 262 -14.09 -0.95 -5.28
N ASP A 263 -14.16 -0.14 -4.21
CA ASP A 263 -15.03 1.03 -4.14
C ASP A 263 -14.73 2.01 -5.29
N ARG A 264 -13.45 2.34 -5.52
CA ARG A 264 -13.01 3.24 -6.59
C ARG A 264 -13.32 2.72 -8.00
N PHE A 265 -13.34 1.42 -8.19
CA PHE A 265 -13.74 0.78 -9.45
C PHE A 265 -15.26 0.58 -9.57
N GLY A 266 -16.04 0.96 -8.55
CA GLY A 266 -17.49 0.76 -8.53
C GLY A 266 -17.90 -0.70 -8.34
N TRP A 267 -16.99 -1.53 -7.84
CA TRP A 267 -17.25 -2.91 -7.43
C TRP A 267 -17.84 -2.89 -6.03
N LYS A 268 -19.16 -3.10 -5.94
CA LYS A 268 -19.88 -3.11 -4.67
C LYS A 268 -19.57 -4.40 -3.91
N VAL A 269 -18.55 -4.34 -3.07
CA VAL A 269 -18.19 -5.40 -2.12
C VAL A 269 -18.96 -5.19 -0.81
N ALA A 270 -19.36 -6.27 -0.15
CA ALA A 270 -19.81 -6.15 1.22
C ALA A 270 -18.62 -5.67 2.07
N LEU A 271 -18.76 -4.52 2.74
CA LEU A 271 -17.72 -4.06 3.66
C LEU A 271 -17.49 -5.17 4.71
N ALA A 272 -16.28 -5.73 4.72
CA ALA A 272 -15.87 -6.70 5.74
C ALA A 272 -16.10 -6.05 7.12
N ARG A 273 -16.97 -6.68 7.92
CA ARG A 273 -17.33 -6.26 9.28
C ARG A 273 -16.17 -6.46 10.24
#